data_AF-D8PJQ1-F1
#
_entry.id   AF-D8PJQ1-F1
#
_cell.length_a   1.000
_cell.length_b   1.000
_cell.length_c   1.000
_cell.angle_alpha   90.00
_cell.angle_beta   90.00
_cell.angle_gamma   90.00
#
_symmetry.space_group_name_H-M   'P 1'
#
loop_
_entity.id
_entity.type
_entity.pdbx_description
1 polymer ?
#
loop_
_entity_poly.entity_id
_entity_poly.type
_entity_poly.pdbx_seq_one_letter_code
_entity_poly.pdbx_strand_id
1 'polypeptide(L)'
;SWLRSLMGRYQDFWSVTQEALAYTLNTLGREPDAAFLAEMAEAYNRLRPYPDAAQCLQDLAPLRLAILSNGAPGMLQRLVANAGLDELFDKVISVDSKAVFKPHPRAYEMVEEALGVKPENVL
;
A
#
# COMPACT_ATOMS: atom_id res chain seq x y z
N SER A 1 -2.92 -10.16 5.04
CA SER A 1 -2.00 -9.28 5.79
C SER A 1 -2.09 -9.50 7.30
N TRP A 2 -3.24 -9.26 7.95
CA TRP A 2 -3.35 -9.31 9.43
C TRP A 2 -2.85 -10.61 10.06
N LEU A 3 -3.28 -11.77 9.55
CA LEU A 3 -2.83 -13.07 10.06
C LEU A 3 -1.31 -13.21 10.02
N ARG A 4 -0.64 -12.76 8.94
CA ARG A 4 0.82 -12.81 8.82
C ARG A 4 1.51 -11.99 9.90
N SER A 5 1.02 -10.78 10.17
CA SER A 5 1.58 -9.92 11.22
C SER A 5 1.33 -10.49 12.62
N LEU A 6 0.11 -10.95 12.91
CA LEU A 6 -0.23 -11.52 14.21
C LEU A 6 0.54 -12.82 14.50
N MET A 7 0.85 -13.61 13.47
CA MET A 7 1.67 -14.82 13.59
C MET A 7 3.18 -14.55 13.63
N GLY A 8 3.62 -13.30 13.45
CA GLY A 8 5.06 -12.98 13.31
C GLY A 8 5.70 -13.59 12.06
N ARG A 9 4.93 -13.81 10.99
CA ARG A 9 5.36 -14.42 9.72
C ARG A 9 5.17 -13.46 8.56
N TYR A 10 5.80 -12.29 8.69
CA TYR A 10 5.73 -11.24 7.69
C TYR A 10 6.18 -11.74 6.31
N GLN A 11 5.42 -11.33 5.30
CA GLN A 11 5.82 -11.26 3.91
C GLN A 11 5.25 -9.95 3.38
N ASP A 12 5.86 -9.39 2.35
CA ASP A 12 5.42 -8.12 1.77
C ASP A 12 4.00 -8.19 1.21
N PHE A 13 3.46 -7.02 0.88
CA PHE A 13 2.09 -6.95 0.37
C PHE A 13 1.93 -7.53 -1.03
N TRP A 14 3.02 -7.66 -1.79
CA TRP A 14 2.98 -8.27 -3.12
C TRP A 14 2.76 -9.78 -3.00
N SER A 15 3.48 -10.45 -2.11
CA SER A 15 3.22 -11.86 -1.76
C SER A 15 1.82 -12.04 -1.19
N VAL A 16 1.39 -11.18 -0.25
CA VAL A 16 0.02 -11.25 0.32
C VAL A 16 -1.05 -11.13 -0.77
N THR A 17 -0.84 -10.26 -1.76
CA THR A 17 -1.78 -10.05 -2.86
C THR A 17 -1.88 -11.30 -3.74
N GLN A 18 -0.74 -11.87 -4.13
CA GLN A 18 -0.71 -13.10 -4.94
C GLN A 18 -1.29 -14.30 -4.20
N GLU A 19 -1.00 -14.47 -2.91
CA GLU A 19 -1.55 -15.56 -2.09
C GLU A 19 -3.06 -15.45 -1.92
N ALA A 20 -3.57 -14.23 -1.71
CA ALA A 20 -5.01 -13.99 -1.63
C ALA A 20 -5.72 -14.24 -2.97
N LEU A 21 -5.08 -13.86 -4.08
CA LEU A 21 -5.57 -14.17 -5.42
C LEU A 21 -5.59 -15.69 -5.68
N ALA A 22 -4.51 -16.39 -5.36
CA ALA A 22 -4.42 -17.85 -5.48
C ALA A 22 -5.52 -18.54 -4.68
N TYR A 23 -5.71 -18.16 -3.41
CA TYR A 23 -6.80 -18.67 -2.58
C TYR A 23 -8.17 -18.46 -3.22
N THR A 24 -8.42 -17.25 -3.75
CA THR A 24 -9.69 -16.89 -4.40
C THR A 24 -9.93 -17.72 -5.67
N LEU A 25 -8.90 -17.97 -6.47
CA LEU A 25 -9.02 -18.79 -7.67
C LEU A 25 -9.23 -20.28 -7.34
N ASN A 26 -8.56 -20.77 -6.30
CA ASN A 26 -8.72 -22.14 -5.81
C ASN A 26 -10.16 -22.41 -5.33
N THR A 27 -10.83 -21.45 -4.70
CA THR A 27 -12.24 -21.63 -4.27
C THR A 27 -13.21 -21.73 -5.45
N LEU A 28 -12.79 -21.30 -6.65
CA LEU A 28 -13.51 -21.44 -7.90
C LEU A 28 -13.08 -22.69 -8.70
N GLY A 29 -12.26 -23.58 -8.11
CA GLY A 29 -11.73 -24.78 -8.77
C GLY A 29 -10.71 -24.48 -9.86
N ARG A 30 -9.98 -23.36 -9.76
CA ARG A 30 -8.87 -23.00 -10.66
C ARG A 30 -7.54 -23.22 -9.96
N GLU A 31 -6.55 -23.73 -10.69
CA GLU A 31 -5.18 -23.92 -10.21
C GLU A 31 -4.22 -23.09 -11.06
N PRO A 32 -4.11 -21.78 -10.81
CA PRO A 32 -3.23 -20.90 -11.56
C PRO A 32 -1.77 -21.18 -11.23
N ASP A 33 -0.89 -21.03 -12.22
CA ASP A 33 0.56 -21.02 -11.98
C ASP A 33 1.05 -19.67 -11.44
N ALA A 34 2.32 -19.63 -11.03
CA ALA A 34 2.92 -18.43 -10.47
C ALA A 34 3.00 -17.26 -11.46
N ALA A 35 3.16 -17.54 -12.76
CA ALA A 35 3.25 -16.51 -13.79
C ALA A 35 1.89 -15.82 -13.97
N PHE A 36 0.81 -16.59 -14.04
CA PHE A 36 -0.55 -16.07 -14.10
C PHE A 36 -0.89 -15.23 -12.87
N LEU A 37 -0.54 -15.70 -11.66
CA LEU A 37 -0.79 -14.96 -10.43
C LEU A 37 -0.06 -13.62 -10.41
N ALA A 38 1.22 -13.61 -10.80
CA ALA A 38 2.01 -12.38 -10.87
C ALA A 38 1.43 -11.40 -11.90
N GLU A 39 1.07 -11.88 -13.10
CA GLU A 39 0.47 -11.05 -14.14
C GLU A 39 -0.88 -10.47 -13.70
N MET A 40 -1.78 -11.29 -13.18
CA MET A 40 -3.10 -10.84 -12.77
C MET A 40 -3.04 -9.92 -11.53
N ALA A 41 -2.11 -10.16 -10.61
CA ALA A 41 -1.90 -9.29 -9.45
C ALA A 41 -1.40 -7.89 -9.84
N GLU A 42 -0.81 -7.68 -11.02
CA GLU A 42 -0.44 -6.34 -11.49
C GLU A 42 -1.64 -5.39 -11.62
N ALA A 43 -2.87 -5.91 -11.69
CA ALA A 43 -4.08 -5.08 -11.60
C ALA A 43 -4.09 -4.20 -10.33
N TYR A 44 -3.54 -4.68 -9.21
CA TYR A 44 -3.43 -3.90 -7.97
C TYR A 44 -2.45 -2.71 -8.07
N ASN A 45 -1.49 -2.76 -9.00
CA ASN A 45 -0.54 -1.65 -9.25
C ASN A 45 -1.11 -0.62 -10.25
N ARG A 46 -2.33 -0.83 -10.77
CA ARG A 46 -2.99 -0.01 -11.80
C ARG A 46 -4.41 0.41 -11.38
N LEU A 47 -4.69 0.43 -10.08
CA LEU A 47 -5.98 0.90 -9.59
C LEU A 47 -6.14 2.37 -9.97
N ARG A 48 -7.32 2.71 -10.48
CA ARG A 48 -7.65 4.09 -10.82
C ARG A 48 -7.86 4.87 -9.51
N PRO A 49 -7.28 6.07 -9.36
CA PRO A 49 -7.64 6.94 -8.25
C PRO A 49 -9.13 7.31 -8.34
N TYR A 50 -9.74 7.66 -7.21
CA TYR A 50 -11.08 8.23 -7.22
C TYR A 50 -11.07 9.56 -8.02
N PRO A 51 -12.16 9.88 -8.75
CA PRO A 51 -12.18 11.03 -9.67
C PRO A 51 -11.86 12.38 -9.01
N ASP A 52 -12.14 12.53 -7.73
CA ASP A 52 -11.95 13.74 -6.91
C ASP A 52 -10.61 13.76 -6.15
N ALA A 53 -9.83 12.67 -6.17
CA ALA A 53 -8.60 12.55 -5.39
C ALA A 53 -7.55 13.62 -5.77
N ALA A 54 -7.35 13.87 -7.06
CA ALA A 54 -6.37 14.84 -7.52
C ALA A 54 -6.71 16.27 -7.08
N GLN A 55 -7.98 16.67 -7.25
CA GLN A 55 -8.45 17.99 -6.83
C GLN A 55 -8.35 18.16 -5.31
N CYS A 56 -8.78 17.14 -4.56
CA CYS A 56 -8.68 17.16 -3.09
C CYS A 56 -7.23 17.35 -2.62
N LEU A 57 -6.27 16.62 -3.19
CA LEU A 57 -4.86 16.75 -2.84
C LEU A 57 -4.31 18.14 -3.17
N GLN A 58 -4.70 18.72 -4.31
CA GLN A 58 -4.31 20.08 -4.69
C GLN A 58 -4.87 21.13 -3.71
N ASP A 59 -6.14 20.97 -3.29
CA ASP A 59 -6.82 21.90 -2.38
C ASP A 59 -6.29 21.84 -0.95
N LEU A 60 -5.58 20.77 -0.57
CA LEU A 60 -4.93 20.65 0.74
C LEU A 60 -3.62 21.43 0.85
N ALA A 61 -3.10 22.02 -0.24
CA ALA A 61 -1.93 22.87 -0.17
C ALA A 61 -2.16 24.10 0.75
N PRO A 62 -1.16 24.53 1.56
CA PRO A 62 0.23 24.07 1.59
C PRO A 62 0.52 23.01 2.66
N LEU A 63 -0.47 22.22 3.10
CA LEU A 63 -0.23 21.14 4.05
C LEU A 63 0.69 20.07 3.44
N ARG A 64 1.40 19.35 4.32
CA ARG A 64 2.20 18.21 3.89
C ARG A 64 1.32 17.01 3.60
N LEU A 65 1.57 16.36 2.48
CA LEU A 65 0.79 15.25 1.98
C LEU A 65 1.64 13.99 1.93
N ALA A 66 1.14 12.92 2.52
CA ALA A 66 1.82 11.64 2.48
C ALA A 66 0.85 10.47 2.38
N ILE A 67 1.31 9.38 1.78
CA ILE A 67 0.65 8.09 1.84
C ILE A 67 1.33 7.27 2.93
N LEU A 68 0.55 6.67 3.83
CA LEU A 68 0.99 5.52 4.62
C LEU A 68 0.19 4.30 4.14
N SER A 69 0.84 3.26 3.64
CA SER A 69 0.12 2.10 3.07
C SER A 69 0.80 0.77 3.37
N ASN A 70 -0.01 -0.28 3.42
CA ASN A 70 0.48 -1.66 3.52
C ASN A 70 1.26 -2.09 2.27
N GLY A 71 0.99 -1.47 1.10
CA GLY A 71 1.60 -1.85 -0.17
C GLY A 71 3.12 -1.88 -0.11
N ALA A 72 3.73 -2.87 -0.76
CA ALA A 72 5.19 -2.96 -0.84
C ALA A 72 5.77 -1.75 -1.60
N PRO A 73 7.03 -1.35 -1.37
CA PRO A 73 7.60 -0.13 -1.97
C PRO A 73 7.42 -0.04 -3.49
N GLY A 74 7.71 -1.13 -4.22
CA GLY A 74 7.54 -1.19 -5.68
C GLY A 74 6.08 -1.12 -6.14
N MET A 75 5.13 -1.63 -5.33
CA MET A 75 3.69 -1.52 -5.63
C MET A 75 3.23 -0.07 -5.51
N LEU A 76 3.60 0.61 -4.40
CA LEU A 76 3.17 1.99 -4.16
C LEU A 76 3.76 2.95 -5.18
N GLN A 77 5.04 2.81 -5.50
CA GLN A 77 5.69 3.65 -6.52
C GLN A 77 4.96 3.53 -7.87
N ARG A 78 4.67 2.30 -8.32
CA ARG A 78 3.93 2.08 -9.57
C ARG A 78 2.50 2.61 -9.49
N LEU A 79 1.79 2.35 -8.40
CA LEU A 79 0.40 2.77 -8.24
C LEU A 79 0.24 4.29 -8.29
N VAL A 80 1.10 5.02 -7.56
CA VAL A 80 1.04 6.48 -7.49
C VAL A 80 1.47 7.12 -8.82
N ALA A 81 2.52 6.60 -9.46
CA ALA A 81 2.95 7.05 -10.78
C ALA A 81 1.89 6.80 -11.86
N ASN A 82 1.27 5.61 -11.90
CA ASN A 82 0.20 5.29 -12.84
C ASN A 82 -1.05 6.16 -12.63
N ALA A 83 -1.26 6.65 -11.41
CA ALA A 83 -2.34 7.56 -11.07
C ALA A 83 -2.03 9.03 -11.40
N GLY A 84 -0.77 9.37 -11.73
CA GLY A 84 -0.32 10.75 -11.96
C GLY A 84 -0.40 11.64 -10.72
N LEU A 85 -0.19 11.06 -9.52
CA LEU A 85 -0.28 11.75 -8.23
C LEU A 85 1.07 11.84 -7.50
N ASP A 86 2.16 11.36 -8.12
CA ASP A 86 3.47 11.25 -7.49
C ASP A 86 4.08 12.59 -7.09
N GLU A 87 3.83 13.63 -7.88
CA GLU A 87 4.29 14.99 -7.57
C GLU A 87 3.47 15.69 -6.47
N LEU A 88 2.31 15.13 -6.07
CA LEU A 88 1.43 15.72 -5.06
C LEU A 88 1.77 15.29 -3.63
N PHE A 89 2.63 14.29 -3.44
CA PHE A 89 2.98 13.75 -2.12
C PHE A 89 4.43 14.07 -1.76
N ASP A 90 4.66 14.60 -0.56
CA ASP A 90 5.99 14.76 0.04
C ASP A 90 6.64 13.40 0.31
N LYS A 91 5.83 12.41 0.71
CA LYS A 91 6.27 11.05 1.06
C LYS A 91 5.25 9.98 0.68
N VAL A 92 5.76 8.85 0.21
CA VAL A 92 5.00 7.60 0.06
C VAL A 92 5.66 6.55 0.96
N ILE A 93 4.97 6.18 2.03
CA ILE A 93 5.49 5.38 3.15
C ILE A 93 4.88 3.99 3.09
N SER A 94 5.71 2.99 2.81
CA SER A 94 5.34 1.58 2.92
C SER A 94 5.63 1.07 4.33
N VAL A 95 4.72 0.26 4.89
CA VAL A 95 4.95 -0.43 6.18
C VAL A 95 6.05 -1.50 6.14
N ASP A 96 6.58 -1.80 4.95
CA ASP A 96 7.51 -2.90 4.72
C ASP A 96 8.76 -2.82 5.60
N SER A 97 9.30 -1.62 5.84
CA SER A 97 10.47 -1.44 6.71
C SER A 97 10.23 -1.78 8.19
N LYS A 98 8.97 -1.89 8.62
CA LYS A 98 8.61 -2.32 9.98
C LYS A 98 8.19 -3.79 10.05
N ALA A 99 8.11 -4.49 8.91
CA ALA A 99 7.70 -5.90 8.81
C ALA A 99 6.39 -6.21 9.56
N VAL A 100 5.46 -5.25 9.58
CA VAL A 100 4.12 -5.38 10.17
C VAL A 100 3.10 -4.70 9.26
N PHE A 101 1.87 -5.19 9.26
CA PHE A 101 0.77 -4.53 8.58
C PHE A 101 -0.07 -3.71 9.57
N LYS A 102 -0.74 -2.68 9.05
CA LYS A 102 -1.83 -2.02 9.79
C LYS A 102 -2.86 -3.06 10.26
N PRO A 103 -3.43 -2.91 11.47
CA PRO A 103 -3.36 -1.74 12.36
C PRO A 103 -2.26 -1.80 13.42
N HIS A 104 -1.15 -2.53 13.21
CA HIS A 104 -0.07 -2.57 14.21
C HIS A 104 0.49 -1.15 14.49
N PRO A 105 0.63 -0.71 15.76
CA PRO A 105 1.05 0.66 16.11
C PRO A 105 2.34 1.14 15.41
N ARG A 106 3.37 0.26 15.35
CA ARG A 106 4.62 0.50 14.62
C ARG A 106 4.47 0.93 13.15
N ALA A 107 3.36 0.59 12.48
CA ALA A 107 3.10 1.07 11.13
C ALA A 107 2.82 2.58 11.10
N TYR A 108 2.21 3.13 12.15
CA TYR A 108 1.83 4.55 12.24
C TYR A 108 2.97 5.43 12.77
N GLU A 109 3.84 4.89 13.63
CA GLU A 109 5.08 5.55 14.09
C GLU A 109 5.94 6.05 12.91
N MET A 110 5.85 5.37 11.76
CA MET A 110 6.57 5.72 10.54
C MET A 110 6.23 7.11 9.98
N VAL A 111 5.05 7.65 10.30
CA VAL A 111 4.64 8.98 9.84
C VAL A 111 5.52 10.05 10.50
N GLU A 112 5.70 9.95 11.82
CA GLU A 112 6.60 10.85 12.56
C GLU A 112 8.05 10.64 12.13
N GLU A 113 8.50 9.41 11.90
CA GLU A 113 9.86 9.14 11.41
C GLU A 113 10.14 9.74 10.02
N ALA A 114 9.16 9.68 9.11
CA ALA A 114 9.33 10.11 7.72
C ALA A 114 9.12 11.62 7.53
N LEU A 115 8.23 12.24 8.31
CA LEU A 115 7.85 13.64 8.17
C LEU A 115 8.29 14.51 9.36
N GLY A 116 8.65 13.96 10.50
CA GLY A 116 8.96 14.76 11.70
C GLY A 116 7.76 15.56 12.23
N VAL A 117 6.51 15.14 11.93
CA VAL A 117 5.30 15.66 12.59
C VAL A 117 4.88 14.74 13.72
N LYS A 118 4.46 15.34 14.84
CA LYS A 118 3.86 14.62 15.95
C LYS A 118 2.47 14.07 15.60
N PRO A 119 2.03 12.94 16.19
CA PRO A 119 0.74 12.33 15.89
C PRO A 119 -0.47 13.27 16.02
N GLU A 120 -0.46 14.18 16.99
CA GLU A 120 -1.52 15.18 17.18
C GLU A 120 -1.64 16.21 16.04
N ASN A 121 -0.64 16.27 15.15
CA ASN A 121 -0.58 17.17 13.99
C ASN A 121 -0.81 16.41 12.66
N VAL A 122 -1.34 15.18 12.72
CA VAL A 122 -1.66 14.36 11.54
C VAL A 122 -3.17 14.13 11.49
N LEU A 123 -3.77 14.33 10.32
CA LEU A 123 -5.17 13.98 10.02
C LEU A 123 -5.25 12.64 9.29
#